data_AF-X0A3V2-F1
#
_entry.id   AF-X0A3V2-F1
#
_cell.length_a   1.000
_cell.length_b   1.000
_cell.length_c   1.000
_cell.angle_alpha   90.00
_cell.angle_beta   90.00
_cell.angle_gamma   90.00
#
_symmetry.space_group_name_H-M   'P 1'
#
loop_
_entity.id
_entity.type
_entity.pdbx_description
1 polymer ?
#
loop_
_entity_poly.entity_id
_entity_poly.type
_entity_poly.pdbx_seq_one_letter_code
_entity_poly.pdbx_strand_id
1 'polypeptide(L)'
;MVQRIAAVVTQCIDCFGKIVRAPTTLAPSSPTFGKDMADQQTRFNVWAGNIGAHRTGLSSLDYRLRDSSQIEDQVLSLLKDLIELMQDAHDILMGNEVPWYKINAGDDEDFDGRDTEFNQISVDIADVVNCLLRLSVAIRNPAPHDRFIKSHSIDTSHYEIFDTQHVS
;
A
#
# COMPACT_ATOMS: atom_id res chain seq x y z
N MET A 1 18.73 -3.51 -7.13
CA MET A 1 18.03 -4.80 -7.04
C MET A 1 16.54 -4.48 -6.98
N VAL A 2 15.75 -4.88 -7.96
CA VAL A 2 14.30 -4.59 -7.99
C VAL A 2 13.65 -5.34 -6.83
N GLN A 3 13.04 -4.62 -5.89
CA GLN A 3 12.32 -5.22 -4.77
C GLN A 3 11.08 -5.92 -5.32
N ARG A 4 10.94 -7.22 -5.06
CA ARG A 4 9.79 -8.00 -5.50
C ARG A 4 8.60 -7.75 -4.58
N ILE A 5 7.42 -7.53 -5.15
CA ILE A 5 6.17 -7.34 -4.41
C ILE A 5 5.94 -8.50 -3.44
N ALA A 6 6.15 -9.75 -3.90
CA ALA A 6 5.98 -10.93 -3.06
C ALA A 6 6.82 -10.92 -1.78
N ALA A 7 8.04 -10.39 -1.82
CA ALA A 7 8.90 -10.30 -0.65
C ALA A 7 8.36 -9.26 0.35
N VAL A 8 7.91 -8.10 -0.15
CA VAL A 8 7.33 -7.04 0.70
C VAL A 8 6.01 -7.50 1.30
N VAL A 9 5.15 -8.17 0.54
CA VAL A 9 3.89 -8.74 1.04
C VAL A 9 4.12 -9.74 2.16
N THR A 10 5.14 -10.60 2.04
CA THR A 10 5.49 -11.55 3.10
C THR A 10 5.93 -10.82 4.38
N GLN A 11 6.72 -9.75 4.23
CA GLN A 11 7.10 -8.90 5.37
C GLN A 11 5.87 -8.24 6.02
N CYS A 12 4.92 -7.73 5.24
CA CYS A 12 3.67 -7.18 5.79
C CYS A 12 2.90 -8.22 6.62
N ILE A 13 2.78 -9.46 6.13
CA ILE A 13 2.10 -10.57 6.83
C ILE A 13 2.78 -10.85 8.18
N ASP A 14 4.11 -10.89 8.19
CA ASP A 14 4.89 -11.13 9.40
C ASP A 14 4.74 -9.98 10.41
N CYS A 15 4.79 -8.73 9.95
CA CYS A 15 4.58 -7.55 10.80
C CYS A 15 3.17 -7.53 11.43
N PHE A 16 2.12 -7.77 10.64
CA PHE A 16 0.77 -7.93 11.18
C PHE A 16 0.72 -9.05 12.23
N GLY A 17 1.39 -10.18 11.96
CA GLY A 17 1.46 -11.30 12.89
C GLY A 17 2.11 -10.94 14.24
N LYS A 18 3.12 -10.07 14.25
CA LYS A 18 3.75 -9.58 15.49
C LYS A 18 2.78 -8.72 16.30
N ILE A 19 2.10 -7.77 15.65
CA ILE A 19 1.16 -6.85 16.30
C ILE A 19 -0.06 -7.61 16.85
N VAL A 20 -0.67 -8.48 16.04
CA VAL A 20 -1.89 -9.22 16.43
C VAL A 20 -1.63 -10.21 17.58
N ARG A 21 -0.40 -10.74 17.70
CA ARG A 21 0.01 -11.61 18.81
C ARG A 21 0.44 -10.85 20.06
N ALA A 22 0.61 -9.54 19.97
CA ALA A 22 1.00 -8.72 21.12
C ALA A 22 -0.13 -8.73 22.17
N PRO A 23 0.20 -8.84 23.47
CA PRO A 23 -0.80 -8.76 24.53
C PRO A 23 -1.57 -7.43 24.47
N THR A 24 -2.90 -7.48 24.52
CA THR A 24 -3.77 -6.29 24.51
C THR A 24 -3.47 -5.33 25.67
N THR A 25 -2.86 -5.84 26.75
CA THR A 25 -2.40 -5.05 27.89
C THR A 25 -1.34 -4.01 27.55
N LEU A 26 -0.65 -4.14 26.39
CA LEU A 26 0.38 -3.21 25.93
C LEU A 26 -0.20 -1.92 25.32
N ALA A 27 -1.46 -1.92 24.91
CA ALA A 27 -2.16 -0.74 24.38
C ALA A 27 -3.38 -0.38 25.26
N PRO A 28 -3.17 -0.01 26.55
CA PRO A 28 -4.29 0.26 27.46
C PRO A 28 -5.13 1.48 27.04
N SER A 29 -4.54 2.41 26.30
CA SER A 29 -5.22 3.59 25.76
C SER A 29 -6.04 3.31 24.49
N SER A 30 -5.86 2.15 23.86
CA SER A 30 -6.63 1.74 22.67
C SER A 30 -7.00 0.25 22.76
N PRO A 31 -8.07 -0.09 23.51
CA PRO A 31 -8.43 -1.48 23.78
C PRO A 31 -8.93 -2.23 22.53
N THR A 32 -9.37 -1.52 21.48
CA THR A 32 -9.82 -2.14 20.23
C THR A 32 -8.68 -2.36 19.23
N PHE A 33 -7.52 -1.73 19.42
CA PHE A 33 -6.40 -1.76 18.48
C PHE A 33 -6.05 -3.16 17.97
N GLY A 34 -5.88 -4.13 18.88
CA GLY A 34 -5.54 -5.50 18.50
C GLY A 34 -6.62 -6.18 17.63
N LYS A 35 -7.90 -5.89 17.90
CA LYS A 35 -9.02 -6.39 17.09
C LYS A 35 -9.04 -5.72 15.71
N ASP A 36 -8.83 -4.41 15.67
CA ASP A 36 -8.83 -3.63 14.42
C ASP A 36 -7.67 -4.06 13.52
N MET A 37 -6.49 -4.32 14.09
CA MET A 37 -5.33 -4.89 13.39
C MET A 37 -5.57 -6.31 12.86
N ALA A 38 -6.28 -7.15 13.61
CA ALA A 38 -6.65 -8.49 13.15
C ALA A 38 -7.66 -8.44 11.97
N ASP A 39 -8.58 -7.49 11.98
CA ASP A 39 -9.46 -7.24 10.84
C ASP A 39 -8.65 -6.77 9.62
N GLN A 40 -7.75 -5.80 9.79
CA GLN A 40 -6.91 -5.31 8.68
C GLN A 40 -5.99 -6.41 8.13
N GLN A 41 -5.42 -7.26 8.98
CA GLN A 41 -4.65 -8.42 8.54
C GLN A 41 -5.49 -9.38 7.69
N THR A 42 -6.74 -9.63 8.09
CA THR A 42 -7.65 -10.50 7.34
C THR A 42 -7.95 -9.92 5.96
N ARG A 43 -8.28 -8.64 5.89
CA ARG A 43 -8.55 -7.92 4.64
C ARG A 43 -7.33 -7.89 3.72
N PHE A 44 -6.15 -7.66 4.27
CA PHE A 44 -4.87 -7.71 3.55
C PHE A 44 -4.58 -9.11 2.99
N ASN A 45 -4.79 -10.17 3.78
CA ASN A 45 -4.61 -11.56 3.33
C ASN A 45 -5.56 -11.92 2.17
N VAL A 46 -6.81 -11.47 2.24
CA VAL A 46 -7.79 -11.65 1.15
C VAL A 46 -7.31 -10.95 -0.11
N TRP A 47 -6.84 -9.70 0.01
CA TRP A 47 -6.24 -8.97 -1.12
C TRP A 47 -5.05 -9.73 -1.73
N ALA A 48 -4.06 -10.10 -0.91
CA ALA A 48 -2.86 -10.79 -1.34
C ALA A 48 -3.16 -12.15 -1.99
N GLY A 49 -4.16 -12.86 -1.47
CA GLY A 49 -4.69 -14.12 -2.02
C GLY A 49 -5.31 -13.93 -3.39
N ASN A 50 -6.23 -12.97 -3.50
CA ASN A 50 -7.02 -12.71 -4.71
C ASN A 50 -6.18 -12.24 -5.89
N ILE A 51 -5.11 -11.48 -5.65
CA ILE A 51 -4.30 -10.92 -6.72
C ILE A 51 -3.00 -11.70 -6.98
N GLY A 52 -2.75 -12.75 -6.18
CA GLY A 52 -1.53 -13.55 -6.26
C GLY A 52 -0.28 -12.76 -5.85
N ALA A 53 -0.43 -11.76 -4.96
CA ALA A 53 0.66 -10.86 -4.58
C ALA A 53 1.80 -11.58 -3.84
N HIS A 54 1.49 -12.68 -3.15
CA HIS A 54 2.44 -13.52 -2.43
C HIS A 54 3.09 -14.60 -3.31
N ARG A 55 2.63 -14.78 -4.56
CA ARG A 55 3.10 -15.83 -5.47
C ARG A 55 4.30 -15.34 -6.27
N THR A 56 5.08 -16.27 -6.80
CA THR A 56 6.18 -15.99 -7.74
C THR A 56 5.91 -16.67 -9.08
N GLY A 57 6.35 -16.07 -10.19
CA GLY A 57 6.25 -16.65 -11.54
C GLY A 57 5.12 -16.02 -12.37
N LEU A 58 4.67 -16.71 -13.43
CA LEU A 58 3.75 -16.15 -14.43
C LEU A 58 2.37 -15.75 -13.89
N SER A 59 1.99 -16.25 -12.72
CA SER A 59 0.73 -15.92 -12.03
C SER A 59 0.91 -14.90 -10.91
N SER A 60 2.12 -14.36 -10.71
CA SER A 60 2.38 -13.35 -9.68
C SER A 60 1.91 -11.97 -10.10
N LEU A 61 1.70 -11.12 -9.09
CA LEU A 61 1.44 -9.72 -9.31
C LEU A 61 2.63 -9.04 -10.00
N ASP A 62 3.87 -9.38 -9.62
CA ASP A 62 5.09 -8.89 -10.28
C ASP A 62 5.06 -9.16 -11.80
N TYR A 63 4.64 -10.36 -12.22
CA TYR A 63 4.56 -10.67 -13.65
C TYR A 63 3.46 -9.90 -14.38
N ARG A 64 2.31 -9.69 -13.72
CA ARG A 64 1.17 -8.96 -14.28
C ARG A 64 1.42 -7.46 -14.42
N LEU A 65 2.24 -6.87 -13.54
CA LEU A 65 2.56 -5.44 -13.55
C LEU A 65 3.85 -5.11 -14.27
N ARG A 66 4.57 -6.09 -14.83
CA ARG A 66 5.88 -5.87 -15.48
C ARG A 66 5.86 -4.80 -16.59
N ASP A 67 4.72 -4.64 -17.26
CA ASP A 67 4.53 -3.70 -18.36
C ASP A 67 3.80 -2.41 -17.89
N SER A 68 3.61 -2.25 -16.58
CA SER A 68 2.88 -1.17 -15.90
C SER A 68 3.64 -0.68 -14.67
N SER A 69 4.85 -0.16 -14.89
CA SER A 69 5.78 0.24 -13.83
C SER A 69 5.19 1.25 -12.83
N GLN A 70 4.35 2.18 -13.29
CA GLN A 70 3.72 3.17 -12.40
C GLN A 70 2.81 2.50 -11.35
N ILE A 71 2.06 1.48 -11.74
CA ILE A 71 1.17 0.75 -10.83
C ILE A 71 1.99 -0.16 -9.91
N GLU A 72 3.06 -0.76 -10.44
CA GLU A 72 4.02 -1.53 -9.64
C GLU A 72 4.64 -0.66 -8.53
N ASP A 73 5.16 0.51 -8.89
CA ASP A 73 5.76 1.47 -7.96
C ASP A 73 4.75 1.94 -6.91
N GLN A 74 3.51 2.22 -7.32
CA GLN A 74 2.45 2.61 -6.39
C GLN A 74 2.10 1.50 -5.40
N VAL A 75 2.00 0.25 -5.85
CA VAL A 75 1.76 -0.90 -4.97
C VAL A 75 2.93 -1.09 -3.99
N LEU A 76 4.17 -0.97 -4.47
CA LEU A 76 5.35 -1.06 -3.61
C LEU A 76 5.41 0.05 -2.58
N SER A 77 5.05 1.29 -2.94
CA SER A 77 4.97 2.42 -2.00
C SER A 77 3.99 2.11 -0.88
N LEU A 78 2.74 1.77 -1.23
CA LEU A 78 1.70 1.47 -0.25
C LEU A 78 2.09 0.31 0.69
N LEU A 79 2.77 -0.72 0.17
CA LEU A 79 3.22 -1.83 1.01
C LEU A 79 4.35 -1.42 1.97
N LYS A 80 5.21 -0.48 1.59
CA LYS A 80 6.25 0.07 2.47
C LYS A 80 5.66 0.97 3.53
N ASP A 81 4.76 1.87 3.14
CA ASP A 81 4.02 2.74 4.08
C ASP A 81 3.31 1.88 5.14
N LEU A 82 2.71 0.77 4.72
CA LEU A 82 2.09 -0.20 5.62
C LEU A 82 3.09 -0.83 6.60
N ILE A 83 4.29 -1.18 6.15
CA ILE A 83 5.35 -1.73 7.01
C ILE A 83 5.81 -0.69 8.03
N GLU A 84 6.03 0.56 7.60
CA GLU A 84 6.45 1.66 8.47
C GLU A 84 5.43 1.90 9.57
N LEU A 85 4.14 2.07 9.23
CA LEU A 85 3.06 2.21 10.20
C LEU A 85 2.98 1.05 11.20
N MET A 86 3.17 -0.19 10.74
CA MET A 86 3.20 -1.36 11.61
C MET A 86 4.44 -1.41 12.50
N GLN A 87 5.58 -0.94 12.01
CA GLN A 87 6.81 -0.88 12.78
C GLN A 87 6.69 0.17 13.89
N ASP A 88 6.14 1.34 13.58
CA ASP A 88 5.88 2.40 14.56
C ASP A 88 4.93 1.89 15.66
N ALA A 89 3.82 1.25 15.29
CA ALA A 89 2.92 0.62 16.26
C ALA A 89 3.63 -0.44 17.13
N HIS A 90 4.50 -1.25 16.53
CA HIS A 90 5.26 -2.26 17.26
C HIS A 90 6.26 -1.63 18.24
N ASP A 91 6.95 -0.58 17.84
CA ASP A 91 7.94 0.09 18.69
C ASP A 91 7.28 0.83 19.85
N ILE A 92 6.10 1.41 19.64
CA ILE A 92 5.27 1.96 20.71
C ILE A 92 4.77 0.84 21.65
N LEU A 93 4.30 -0.30 21.12
CA LEU A 93 3.84 -1.44 21.93
C LEU A 93 4.94 -2.02 22.83
N MET A 94 6.17 -2.09 22.30
CA MET A 94 7.33 -2.60 23.04
C MET A 94 7.93 -1.55 24.00
N GLY A 95 7.46 -0.30 23.95
CA GLY A 95 8.00 0.81 24.72
C GLY A 95 9.37 1.28 24.24
N ASN A 96 9.75 0.96 22.99
CA ASN A 96 10.95 1.47 22.35
C ASN A 96 10.77 2.94 21.93
N GLU A 97 9.54 3.34 21.65
CA GLU A 97 9.14 4.69 21.27
C GLU A 97 8.07 5.24 22.21
N VAL A 98 8.15 6.54 22.49
CA VAL A 98 7.18 7.23 23.34
C VAL A 98 6.08 7.80 22.44
N PRO A 99 4.81 7.46 22.68
CA PRO A 99 3.76 7.96 21.81
C PRO A 99 3.66 9.48 21.80
N TRP A 100 3.37 10.10 20.64
CA TRP A 100 3.36 11.57 20.50
C TRP A 100 2.37 12.26 21.45
N TYR A 101 1.25 11.60 21.77
CA TYR A 101 0.24 12.16 22.68
C TYR A 101 0.76 12.31 24.12
N LYS A 102 1.79 11.54 24.51
CA LYS A 102 2.45 11.69 25.83
C LYS A 102 3.51 12.78 25.85
N ILE A 103 4.01 13.20 24.68
CA ILE A 103 5.04 14.24 24.56
C ILE A 103 4.40 15.63 24.74
N ASN A 104 3.18 15.81 24.22
CA ASN A 104 2.43 17.07 24.30
C ASN A 104 1.51 17.19 25.53
N ALA A 105 1.43 16.18 26.40
CA ALA A 105 0.58 16.15 27.59
C ALA A 105 1.14 17.02 28.75
N GLY A 106 1.49 18.27 28.46
CA GLY A 106 1.71 19.26 29.51
C GLY A 106 0.35 19.69 30.07
N ASP A 107 -0.03 19.17 31.24
CA ASP A 107 -1.17 19.59 32.09
C ASP A 107 -2.55 19.84 31.43
N ASP A 108 -2.77 19.42 30.18
CA ASP A 108 -4.07 19.51 29.53
C ASP A 108 -4.98 18.34 29.96
N GLU A 109 -5.91 18.63 30.87
CA GLU A 109 -6.92 17.70 31.40
C GLU A 109 -8.01 17.29 30.38
N ASP A 110 -7.97 17.84 29.15
CA ASP A 110 -8.95 17.59 28.08
C ASP A 110 -8.59 16.41 27.16
N PHE A 111 -7.61 15.58 27.52
CA PHE A 111 -7.26 14.38 26.74
C PHE A 111 -8.38 13.32 26.81
N ASP A 112 -9.24 13.29 25.78
CA ASP A 112 -10.41 12.40 25.72
C ASP A 112 -10.09 10.92 25.42
N GLY A 113 -8.79 10.60 25.27
CA GLY A 113 -8.30 9.24 24.97
C GLY A 113 -8.62 8.73 23.57
N ARG A 114 -9.33 9.49 22.73
CA ARG A 114 -9.58 9.14 21.32
C ARG A 114 -8.43 9.56 20.41
N ASP A 115 -7.71 10.62 20.77
CA ASP A 115 -6.56 11.10 20.00
C ASP A 115 -5.26 10.42 20.45
N THR A 116 -5.23 9.09 20.37
CA THR A 116 -4.01 8.31 20.62
C THR A 116 -3.34 7.97 19.31
N GLU A 117 -2.01 7.88 19.34
CA GLU A 117 -1.21 7.44 18.19
C GLU A 117 -1.62 6.06 17.67
N PHE A 118 -2.02 5.14 18.55
CA PHE A 118 -2.57 3.85 18.15
C PHE A 118 -3.85 3.97 17.32
N ASN A 119 -4.73 4.90 17.65
CA ASN A 119 -5.95 5.13 16.87
C ASN A 119 -5.61 5.72 15.49
N GLN A 120 -4.68 6.67 15.44
CA GLN A 120 -4.22 7.26 14.18
C GLN A 120 -3.57 6.20 13.27
N ILE A 121 -2.63 5.42 13.80
CA ILE A 121 -1.98 4.32 13.07
C ILE A 121 -3.02 3.30 12.59
N SER A 122 -4.03 3.00 13.42
CA SER A 122 -5.10 2.07 13.03
C SER A 122 -5.90 2.58 11.82
N VAL A 123 -6.23 3.88 11.80
CA VAL A 123 -6.91 4.54 10.68
C VAL A 123 -6.02 4.53 9.43
N ASP A 124 -4.75 4.90 9.56
CA ASP A 124 -3.82 4.99 8.43
C ASP A 124 -3.58 3.61 7.80
N ILE A 125 -3.42 2.57 8.61
CA ILE A 125 -3.32 1.17 8.15
C ILE A 125 -4.58 0.77 7.38
N ALA A 126 -5.77 1.11 7.90
CA ALA A 126 -7.02 0.78 7.23
C ALA A 126 -7.14 1.49 5.87
N ASP A 127 -6.70 2.74 5.77
CA ASP A 127 -6.71 3.52 4.53
C ASP A 127 -5.71 2.98 3.50
N VAL A 128 -4.51 2.58 3.91
CA VAL A 128 -3.55 1.93 3.02
C VAL A 128 -4.11 0.60 2.48
N VAL A 129 -4.71 -0.22 3.34
CA VAL A 129 -5.39 -1.47 2.92
C VAL A 129 -6.54 -1.19 1.96
N ASN A 130 -7.35 -0.14 2.20
CA ASN A 130 -8.40 0.31 1.28
C ASN A 130 -7.84 0.68 -0.09
N CYS A 131 -6.72 1.41 -0.13
CA CYS A 131 -6.04 1.80 -1.37
C CYS A 131 -5.58 0.57 -2.17
N LEU A 132 -4.97 -0.42 -1.52
CA LEU A 132 -4.55 -1.68 -2.15
C LEU A 132 -5.74 -2.46 -2.75
N LEU A 133 -6.85 -2.53 -2.00
CA LEU A 133 -8.09 -3.16 -2.46
C LEU A 133 -8.66 -2.45 -3.69
N ARG A 134 -8.67 -1.11 -3.69
CA ARG A 134 -9.16 -0.31 -4.83
C ARG A 134 -8.25 -0.44 -6.07
N LEU A 135 -6.94 -0.43 -5.88
CA LEU A 135 -5.99 -0.66 -6.97
C LEU A 135 -6.18 -2.03 -7.62
N SER A 136 -6.58 -3.05 -6.85
CA SER A 136 -6.87 -4.38 -7.40
C SER A 136 -8.04 -4.39 -8.38
N VAL A 137 -9.03 -3.51 -8.17
CA VAL A 137 -10.16 -3.34 -9.08
C VAL A 137 -9.68 -2.66 -10.37
N ALA A 138 -8.84 -1.63 -10.26
CA ALA A 138 -8.25 -0.94 -11.42
C ALA A 138 -7.36 -1.88 -12.26
N ILE A 139 -6.55 -2.73 -11.61
CA ILE A 139 -5.67 -3.70 -12.28
C ILE A 139 -6.48 -4.80 -12.99
N ARG A 140 -7.64 -5.19 -12.46
CA ARG A 140 -8.53 -6.20 -13.08
C ARG A 140 -9.39 -5.63 -14.20
N ASN A 141 -9.62 -4.32 -14.21
CA ASN A 141 -10.42 -3.63 -15.23
C ASN A 141 -9.62 -2.45 -15.79
N PRO A 142 -8.58 -2.71 -16.62
CA PRO A 142 -7.85 -1.63 -17.27
C PRO A 142 -8.88 -0.85 -18.10
N ALA A 143 -9.05 0.43 -17.78
CA ALA A 143 -9.95 1.29 -18.53
C ALA A 143 -9.63 1.14 -20.04
N PRO A 144 -10.62 1.18 -20.95
CA PRO A 144 -10.40 0.95 -22.38
C PRO A 144 -9.39 1.91 -23.06
N HIS A 145 -8.86 2.88 -22.31
CA HIS A 145 -8.11 4.02 -22.79
C HIS A 145 -6.59 3.78 -22.83
N ASP A 146 -6.05 2.80 -22.09
CA ASP A 146 -4.60 2.49 -22.12
C ASP A 146 -4.14 1.84 -23.45
N ARG A 147 -5.08 1.34 -24.27
CA ARG A 147 -4.75 0.91 -25.65
C ARG A 147 -4.36 2.06 -26.57
N PHE A 148 -4.66 3.32 -26.23
CA PHE A 148 -4.37 4.47 -27.08
C PHE A 148 -3.02 5.14 -26.80
N ILE A 149 -2.36 4.84 -25.67
CA ILE A 149 -1.03 5.39 -25.38
C ILE A 149 0.08 4.60 -26.11
N LYS A 150 -0.14 3.30 -26.39
CA LYS A 150 0.76 2.49 -27.22
C LYS A 150 0.70 2.79 -28.73
N SER A 151 -0.16 3.70 -29.19
CA SER A 151 -0.25 4.09 -30.61
C SER A 151 0.44 5.42 -30.95
N HIS A 152 1.08 6.10 -30.00
CA HIS A 152 1.73 7.40 -30.24
C HIS A 152 3.20 7.33 -30.70
N SER A 153 3.59 6.26 -31.40
CA SER A 153 4.91 6.15 -32.02
C SER A 153 4.86 5.56 -33.43
N ILE A 154 3.80 5.84 -34.19
CA ILE A 154 3.91 5.68 -35.65
C ILE A 154 4.56 6.97 -36.14
N ASP A 155 5.85 6.88 -36.38
CA ASP A 155 6.63 7.86 -37.13
C ASP A 155 5.94 8.12 -38.48
N THR A 156 5.25 9.26 -38.59
CA THR A 156 4.60 9.72 -39.82
C THR A 156 5.56 10.36 -40.81
N SER A 157 6.88 10.34 -40.56
CA SER A 157 7.88 10.94 -41.45
C SER A 157 7.91 10.34 -42.87
N HIS A 158 7.29 9.17 -43.07
CA HIS A 158 7.19 8.54 -44.39
C HIS A 158 6.11 9.14 -45.32
N TYR A 159 5.26 10.07 -44.84
CA TYR A 159 4.20 10.67 -45.67
C TYR A 159 4.51 12.07 -46.22
N GLU A 160 5.67 12.67 -45.91
CA GLU A 160 6.04 14.01 -46.39
C GLU A 160 6.83 14.04 -47.73
N ILE A 161 6.70 13.02 -48.59
CA ILE A 161 7.51 12.93 -49.84
C ILE A 161 6.74 13.36 -51.10
N PHE A 162 5.51 13.86 -51.01
CA PHE A 162 4.73 14.21 -52.22
C PHE A 162 4.20 15.65 -52.34
N ASP A 163 4.64 16.58 -51.49
CA ASP A 163 4.21 17.99 -51.56
C ASP A 163 5.28 18.93 -52.15
N THR A 164 5.97 18.47 -53.19
CA THR A 164 6.89 19.34 -53.94
C THR A 164 6.87 18.99 -55.42
N GLN A 165 5.86 19.50 -56.15
CA GLN A 165 5.97 19.92 -57.56
C GLN A 165 4.59 20.30 -58.15
N HIS A 166 4.10 21.52 -57.86
CA HIS A 166 3.21 22.20 -58.81
C HIS A 166 3.10 23.72 -58.58
N VAL A 167 4.20 24.46 -58.76
CA VAL A 167 4.09 25.88 -59.10
C VAL A 167 5.11 26.17 -60.21
N SER A 168 4.61 26.26 -61.44
CA SER A 168 5.23 26.96 -62.57
C SER A 168 4.27 28.06 -63.00
#